data_AF-A0A255U0J7-F1
#
_entry.id   AF-A0A255U0J7-F1
#
_cell.length_a   1.000
_cell.length_b   1.000
_cell.length_c   1.000
_cell.angle_alpha   90.00
_cell.angle_beta   90.00
_cell.angle_gamma   90.00
#
_symmetry.space_group_name_H-M   'P 1'
#
loop_
_entity.id
_entity.type
_entity.pdbx_description
1 polymer ?
#
loop_
_entity_poly.entity_id
_entity_poly.type
_entity_poly.pdbx_seq_one_letter_code
_entity_poly.pdbx_strand_id
1 'polypeptide(L)'
;MMQIMVDKHKAELDALLKTELTWLSPIKSSNFVEYQLNGNVISNELGIECKDFEGFWPQRQPQWDGIAISKDKTLYLFEAKSHLSEISGGNNLSPNEQNSQKIENFKIKEEAIMKVAKELYGVIGKDYNWMHKYYQVANRLVFLEKMKELSPSSNYKDVKLVFINFEKDPTWMIDNKHVSHQEWIDKFDKIFCDLGNIKQKCIENGVIVLTINAESYN
;
A
#
# COMPACT_ATOMS: atom_id res chain seq x y z
N MET A 1 12.12 9.15 -2.99
CA MET A 1 12.93 7.91 -3.13
C MET A 1 12.38 6.94 -4.18
N MET A 2 11.09 6.58 -4.15
CA MET A 2 10.52 5.60 -5.09
C MET A 2 10.76 5.95 -6.57
N GLN A 3 10.61 7.22 -6.95
CA GLN A 3 10.88 7.70 -8.31
C GLN A 3 12.33 7.44 -8.76
N ILE A 4 13.31 7.65 -7.87
CA ILE A 4 14.73 7.40 -8.13
C ILE A 4 14.97 5.90 -8.31
N MET A 5 14.37 5.07 -7.44
CA MET A 5 14.46 3.62 -7.56
C MET A 5 13.94 3.12 -8.91
N VAL A 6 12.80 3.64 -9.37
CA VAL A 6 12.20 3.21 -10.64
C VAL A 6 12.97 3.74 -11.85
N ASP A 7 13.45 4.99 -11.83
CA ASP A 7 14.13 5.61 -12.97
C ASP A 7 15.56 5.10 -13.16
N LYS A 8 16.29 4.89 -12.06
CA LYS A 8 17.74 4.62 -12.10
C LYS A 8 18.13 3.21 -11.64
N HIS A 9 17.36 2.62 -10.73
CA HIS A 9 17.74 1.39 -10.01
C HIS A 9 16.72 0.26 -10.15
N LYS A 10 15.92 0.30 -11.23
CA LYS A 10 14.87 -0.69 -11.52
C LYS A 10 15.39 -2.13 -11.47
N ALA A 11 16.57 -2.38 -12.04
CA ALA A 11 17.16 -3.71 -12.11
C ALA A 11 17.41 -4.33 -10.73
N GLU A 12 17.71 -3.51 -9.73
CA GLU A 12 17.92 -3.98 -8.36
C GLU A 12 16.60 -4.35 -7.69
N LEU A 13 15.55 -3.54 -7.91
CA LEU A 13 14.22 -3.85 -7.41
C LEU A 13 13.65 -5.13 -8.08
N ASP A 14 13.88 -5.29 -9.37
CA ASP A 14 13.55 -6.51 -10.12
C ASP A 14 14.29 -7.73 -9.54
N ALA A 15 15.57 -7.59 -9.21
CA ALA A 15 16.37 -8.65 -8.61
C ALA A 15 15.88 -9.03 -7.20
N LEU A 16 15.55 -8.05 -6.35
CA LEU A 16 15.00 -8.27 -5.02
C LEU A 16 13.65 -8.99 -5.05
N LEU A 17 12.78 -8.60 -5.98
CA LEU A 17 11.46 -9.22 -6.18
C LEU A 17 11.53 -10.50 -7.04
N LYS A 18 12.71 -10.82 -7.59
CA LYS A 18 12.98 -11.97 -8.46
C LYS A 18 12.04 -12.02 -9.66
N THR A 19 11.71 -10.85 -10.22
CA THR A 19 10.85 -10.72 -11.39
C THR A 19 11.17 -9.43 -12.14
N GLU A 20 10.92 -9.43 -13.44
CA GLU A 20 11.04 -8.21 -14.24
C GLU A 20 9.72 -7.44 -14.21
N LEU A 21 9.76 -6.20 -13.72
CA LEU A 21 8.59 -5.33 -13.63
C LEU A 21 8.49 -4.38 -14.82
N THR A 22 7.28 -4.22 -15.35
CA THR A 22 6.91 -3.12 -16.24
C THR A 22 6.17 -2.08 -15.40
N TRP A 23 6.76 -0.90 -15.26
CA TRP A 23 6.23 0.17 -14.41
C TRP A 23 5.12 0.95 -15.12
N LEU A 24 3.97 1.08 -14.47
CA LEU A 24 2.90 1.99 -14.87
C LEU A 24 3.05 3.35 -14.17
N SER A 25 3.58 3.33 -12.94
CA SER A 25 3.79 4.50 -12.10
C SER A 25 4.81 4.20 -11.00
N PRO A 26 5.68 5.13 -10.61
CA PRO A 26 5.92 6.43 -11.22
C PRO A 26 6.86 6.27 -12.43
N ILE A 27 6.54 6.89 -13.56
CA ILE A 27 7.39 6.83 -14.77
C ILE A 27 7.70 8.23 -15.30
N LYS A 28 8.86 8.38 -15.95
CA LYS A 28 9.35 9.69 -16.42
C LYS A 28 8.40 10.37 -17.42
N SER A 29 7.77 9.61 -18.30
CA SER A 29 6.84 10.14 -19.31
C SER A 29 5.56 10.76 -18.71
N SER A 30 5.17 10.35 -17.51
CA SER A 30 4.05 10.93 -16.76
C SER A 30 4.51 11.93 -15.70
N ASN A 31 5.76 12.40 -15.74
CA ASN A 31 6.37 13.23 -14.69
C ASN A 31 6.27 12.60 -13.30
N PHE A 32 6.42 11.27 -13.22
CA PHE A 32 6.42 10.52 -11.97
C PHE A 32 5.15 10.69 -11.11
N VAL A 33 4.00 10.92 -11.75
CA VAL A 33 2.69 11.02 -11.07
C VAL A 33 2.36 9.73 -10.33
N GLU A 34 1.83 9.87 -9.11
CA GLU A 34 1.26 8.78 -8.30
C GLU A 34 -0.26 8.69 -8.49
N TYR A 35 -0.76 7.47 -8.68
CA TYR A 35 -2.14 7.24 -9.08
C TYR A 35 -3.00 6.57 -8.01
N GLN A 36 -4.30 6.81 -8.11
CA GLN A 36 -5.35 6.00 -7.50
C GLN A 36 -5.77 4.91 -8.50
N LEU A 37 -6.27 3.78 -8.01
CA LEU A 37 -6.61 2.63 -8.87
C LEU A 37 -7.88 2.85 -9.70
N ASN A 38 -8.80 3.70 -9.23
CA ASN A 38 -9.98 4.14 -9.99
C ASN A 38 -9.72 5.30 -10.96
N GLY A 39 -8.46 5.73 -11.13
CA GLY A 39 -8.11 6.76 -12.11
C GLY A 39 -8.01 6.18 -13.52
N ASN A 40 -8.62 6.87 -14.51
CA ASN A 40 -8.73 6.40 -15.90
C ASN A 40 -7.46 5.78 -16.49
N VAL A 41 -6.28 6.38 -16.24
CA VAL A 41 -5.01 5.87 -16.75
C VAL A 41 -4.74 4.45 -16.24
N ILE A 42 -4.78 4.27 -14.92
CA ILE A 42 -4.50 2.97 -14.30
C ILE A 42 -5.64 2.00 -14.56
N SER A 43 -6.89 2.44 -14.47
CA SER A 43 -8.04 1.56 -14.69
C SER A 43 -8.01 0.94 -16.09
N ASN A 44 -7.71 1.73 -17.12
CA ASN A 44 -7.58 1.23 -18.50
C ASN A 44 -6.45 0.21 -18.67
N GLU A 45 -5.26 0.48 -18.12
CA GLU A 45 -4.12 -0.45 -18.19
C GLU A 45 -4.42 -1.77 -17.46
N LEU A 46 -5.09 -1.69 -16.30
CA LEU A 46 -5.45 -2.85 -15.49
C LEU A 46 -6.69 -3.59 -16.00
N GLY A 47 -7.43 -3.03 -16.96
CA GLY A 47 -8.68 -3.63 -17.46
C GLY A 47 -9.79 -3.63 -16.41
N ILE A 48 -9.81 -2.62 -15.54
CA ILE A 48 -10.83 -2.40 -14.51
C ILE A 48 -11.55 -1.07 -14.78
N GLU A 49 -12.68 -0.86 -14.12
CA GLU A 49 -13.48 0.35 -14.24
C GLU A 49 -13.66 1.06 -12.88
N CYS A 50 -13.90 2.37 -12.90
CA CYS A 50 -14.18 3.12 -11.67
C CYS A 50 -15.37 2.53 -10.88
N LYS A 51 -16.37 1.98 -11.59
CA LYS A 51 -17.55 1.35 -10.98
C LYS A 51 -17.22 0.10 -10.17
N ASP A 52 -16.08 -0.54 -10.42
CA ASP A 52 -15.67 -1.75 -9.70
C ASP A 52 -15.38 -1.46 -8.21
N PHE A 53 -15.20 -0.18 -7.87
CA PHE A 53 -14.96 0.30 -6.52
C PHE A 53 -16.21 0.93 -5.87
N GLU A 54 -17.34 1.02 -6.59
CA GLU A 54 -18.59 1.54 -6.03
C GLU A 54 -19.06 0.68 -4.86
N GLY A 55 -19.45 1.34 -3.76
CA GLY A 55 -19.82 0.66 -2.51
C GLY A 55 -18.67 0.01 -1.74
N PHE A 56 -17.47 -0.11 -2.33
CA PHE A 56 -16.29 -0.65 -1.66
C PHE A 56 -15.46 0.45 -1.00
N TRP A 57 -15.23 1.57 -1.67
CA TRP A 57 -14.44 2.67 -1.12
C TRP A 57 -15.00 4.03 -1.56
N PRO A 58 -14.83 5.11 -0.77
CA PRO A 58 -15.15 6.44 -1.22
C PRO A 58 -14.40 6.82 -2.51
N GLN A 59 -14.95 7.77 -3.27
CA GLN A 59 -14.39 8.22 -4.55
C GLN A 59 -12.88 8.54 -4.47
N ARG A 60 -12.43 9.16 -3.37
CA ARG A 60 -11.00 9.38 -3.12
C ARG A 60 -10.36 8.15 -2.48
N GLN A 61 -9.61 7.41 -3.29
CA GLN A 61 -8.87 6.23 -2.89
C GLN A 61 -7.47 6.57 -2.37
N PRO A 62 -6.75 5.61 -1.76
CA PRO A 62 -5.31 5.74 -1.53
C PRO A 62 -4.57 5.97 -2.86
N GLN A 63 -3.58 6.87 -2.82
CA GLN A 63 -2.59 6.97 -3.88
C GLN A 63 -1.48 5.95 -3.62
N TRP A 64 -0.93 5.39 -4.69
CA TRP A 64 0.15 4.41 -4.63
C TRP A 64 1.46 5.04 -5.05
N ASP A 65 2.50 4.85 -4.23
CA ASP A 65 3.86 5.31 -4.52
C ASP A 65 4.44 4.59 -5.74
N GLY A 66 3.91 3.41 -6.07
CA GLY A 66 4.24 2.68 -7.29
C GLY A 66 3.22 1.62 -7.68
N ILE A 67 3.12 1.39 -8.99
CA ILE A 67 2.25 0.39 -9.63
C ILE A 67 3.05 -0.21 -10.79
N ALA A 68 3.21 -1.53 -10.78
CA ALA A 68 3.92 -2.25 -11.83
C ALA A 68 3.26 -3.61 -12.13
N ILE A 69 3.51 -4.15 -13.32
CA ILE A 69 3.04 -5.47 -13.74
C ILE A 69 4.23 -6.29 -14.21
N SER A 70 4.36 -7.53 -13.74
CA SER A 70 5.37 -8.47 -14.24
C SER A 70 4.92 -9.19 -15.50
N LYS A 71 5.87 -9.84 -16.17
CA LYS A 71 5.62 -10.61 -17.41
C LYS A 71 4.54 -11.70 -17.25
N ASP A 72 4.46 -12.32 -16.08
CA ASP A 72 3.44 -13.34 -15.75
C ASP A 72 2.05 -12.75 -15.39
N LYS A 73 1.90 -11.43 -15.53
CA LYS A 73 0.69 -10.66 -15.23
C LYS A 73 0.38 -10.57 -13.73
N THR A 74 1.37 -10.64 -12.85
CA THR A 74 1.19 -10.24 -11.45
C THR A 74 1.24 -8.72 -11.33
N LEU A 75 0.21 -8.12 -10.72
CA LEU A 75 0.16 -6.71 -10.36
C LEU A 75 0.91 -6.49 -9.04
N TYR A 76 1.83 -5.54 -9.01
CA TYR A 76 2.55 -5.11 -7.83
C TYR A 76 2.12 -3.70 -7.45
N LEU A 77 1.64 -3.55 -6.22
CA LEU A 77 1.25 -2.27 -5.63
C LEU A 77 2.25 -1.90 -4.54
N PHE A 78 2.81 -0.70 -4.59
CA PHE A 78 3.90 -0.26 -3.71
C PHE A 78 3.46 0.85 -2.75
N GLU A 79 3.82 0.70 -1.48
CA GLU A 79 3.79 1.76 -0.47
C GLU A 79 5.21 1.98 0.05
N ALA A 80 5.72 3.20 -0.12
CA ALA A 80 7.06 3.61 0.24
C ALA A 80 7.08 4.43 1.53
N LYS A 81 8.07 4.19 2.40
CA LYS A 81 8.34 5.02 3.58
C LYS A 81 9.83 5.19 3.78
N SER A 82 10.26 6.37 4.22
CA SER A 82 11.66 6.68 4.56
C SER A 82 11.85 6.93 6.05
N HIS A 83 10.76 7.10 6.81
CA HIS A 83 10.79 7.35 8.24
C HIS A 83 9.61 6.69 8.98
N LEU A 84 9.85 6.22 10.22
CA LEU A 84 8.85 5.47 11.00
C LEU A 84 7.59 6.30 11.35
N SER A 85 7.73 7.62 11.48
CA SER A 85 6.61 8.52 11.79
C SER A 85 5.66 8.72 10.60
N GLU A 86 6.09 8.40 9.39
CA GLU A 86 5.24 8.45 8.19
C GLU A 86 4.19 7.36 8.21
N ILE A 87 4.45 6.24 8.91
CA ILE A 87 3.43 5.25 9.27
C ILE A 87 2.55 5.87 10.35
N SER A 88 1.70 6.76 9.88
CA SER A 88 0.81 7.59 10.68
C SER A 88 -0.54 6.90 10.80
N GLY A 89 -1.18 7.17 11.94
CA GLY A 89 -2.60 6.90 12.05
C GLY A 89 -3.39 7.76 11.07
N GLY A 90 -4.55 7.28 10.65
CA GLY A 90 -5.39 7.96 9.68
C GLY A 90 -6.87 7.73 9.96
N ASN A 91 -7.71 8.38 9.17
CA ASN A 91 -9.16 8.17 9.20
C ASN A 91 -9.82 8.48 10.56
N ASN A 92 -9.49 9.63 11.14
CA ASN A 92 -10.20 10.13 12.32
C ASN A 92 -11.46 10.88 11.88
N LEU A 93 -12.60 10.47 12.42
CA LEU A 93 -13.84 11.23 12.38
C LEU A 93 -13.98 11.98 13.71
N SER A 94 -14.23 13.29 13.67
CA SER A 94 -14.49 14.03 14.92
C SER A 94 -15.72 13.44 15.61
N PRO A 95 -15.74 13.28 16.95
CA PRO A 95 -16.92 12.82 17.68
C PRO A 95 -18.18 13.65 17.41
N ASN A 96 -17.99 14.93 17.05
CA ASN A 96 -19.06 15.87 16.72
C ASN A 96 -19.12 16.19 15.20
N GLU A 97 -18.59 15.32 14.34
CA GLU A 97 -18.69 15.52 12.89
C GLU A 97 -20.17 15.49 12.46
N GLN A 98 -20.58 16.54 11.74
CA GLN A 98 -21.95 16.70 11.25
C GLN A 98 -22.02 16.63 9.72
N ASN A 99 -20.87 16.65 9.04
CA ASN A 99 -20.83 16.50 7.59
C ASN A 99 -21.20 15.07 7.20
N SER A 100 -22.40 14.91 6.64
CA SER A 100 -22.96 13.61 6.22
C SER A 100 -22.03 12.84 5.29
N GLN A 101 -21.39 13.51 4.33
CA GLN A 101 -20.47 12.87 3.39
C GLN A 101 -19.23 12.30 4.10
N LYS A 102 -18.67 13.01 5.09
CA LYS A 102 -17.53 12.49 5.86
C LYS A 102 -17.93 11.28 6.71
N ILE A 103 -19.11 11.33 7.32
CA ILE A 103 -19.65 10.21 8.12
C ILE A 103 -19.86 8.99 7.23
N GLU A 104 -20.47 9.17 6.05
CA GLU A 104 -20.67 8.10 5.08
C GLU A 104 -19.35 7.53 4.58
N ASN A 105 -18.40 8.40 4.18
CA ASN A 105 -17.08 7.96 3.76
C ASN A 105 -16.35 7.17 4.84
N PHE A 106 -16.51 7.56 6.11
CA PHE A 106 -15.95 6.82 7.24
C PHE A 106 -16.58 5.44 7.38
N LYS A 107 -17.91 5.33 7.27
CA LYS A 107 -18.64 4.05 7.34
C LYS A 107 -18.26 3.09 6.23
N ILE A 108 -18.18 3.56 4.97
CA ILE A 108 -17.78 2.71 3.84
C ILE A 108 -16.38 2.13 4.07
N LYS A 109 -15.44 2.97 4.52
CA LYS A 109 -14.08 2.51 4.87
C LYS A 109 -14.09 1.52 6.03
N GLU A 110 -14.87 1.79 7.07
CA GLU A 110 -15.01 0.91 8.24
C GLU A 110 -15.53 -0.46 7.81
N GLU A 111 -16.59 -0.49 7.00
CA GLU A 111 -17.18 -1.73 6.50
C GLU A 111 -16.18 -2.53 5.66
N ALA A 112 -15.50 -1.90 4.70
CA ALA A 112 -14.50 -2.56 3.87
C ALA A 112 -13.30 -3.09 4.68
N ILE A 113 -12.77 -2.27 5.60
CA ILE A 113 -11.64 -2.66 6.45
C ILE A 113 -12.03 -3.80 7.38
N MET A 114 -13.14 -3.67 8.10
CA MET A 114 -13.54 -4.65 9.09
C MET A 114 -13.99 -5.97 8.46
N LYS A 115 -14.53 -5.93 7.23
CA LYS A 115 -14.81 -7.14 6.45
C LYS A 115 -13.53 -7.96 6.21
N VAL A 116 -12.49 -7.34 5.65
CA VAL A 116 -11.21 -8.02 5.38
C VAL A 116 -10.52 -8.47 6.68
N ALA A 117 -10.50 -7.59 7.69
CA ALA A 117 -9.93 -7.91 9.00
C ALA A 117 -10.58 -9.16 9.62
N LYS A 118 -11.91 -9.29 9.50
CA LYS A 118 -12.65 -10.44 10.01
C LYS A 118 -12.44 -11.69 9.15
N GLU A 119 -12.71 -11.59 7.86
CA GLU A 119 -12.79 -12.75 6.95
C GLU A 119 -11.42 -13.38 6.70
N LEU A 120 -10.40 -12.55 6.45
CA LEU A 120 -9.06 -13.03 6.16
C LEU A 120 -8.22 -13.19 7.43
N TYR A 121 -8.28 -12.21 8.31
CA TYR A 121 -7.36 -12.13 9.45
C TYR A 121 -7.93 -12.67 10.76
N GLY A 122 -9.25 -12.87 10.87
CA GLY A 122 -9.89 -13.44 12.06
C GLY A 122 -10.09 -12.42 13.19
N VAL A 123 -10.06 -11.12 12.89
CA VAL A 123 -10.30 -10.04 13.85
C VAL A 123 -11.79 -9.99 14.22
N ILE A 124 -12.10 -9.84 15.51
CA ILE A 124 -13.48 -9.83 16.02
C ILE A 124 -13.83 -8.42 16.51
N GLY A 125 -14.96 -7.88 16.03
CA GLY A 125 -15.45 -6.55 16.44
C GLY A 125 -14.69 -5.40 15.81
N LYS A 126 -14.98 -4.17 16.23
CA LYS A 126 -14.25 -2.96 15.77
C LYS A 126 -12.86 -2.93 16.40
N ASP A 127 -11.85 -2.67 15.59
CA ASP A 127 -10.46 -2.60 16.05
C ASP A 127 -9.86 -1.21 15.80
N TYR A 128 -9.41 -0.58 16.89
CA TYR A 128 -8.81 0.75 16.86
C TYR A 128 -7.50 0.79 16.04
N ASN A 129 -6.72 -0.29 16.06
CA ASN A 129 -5.47 -0.38 15.31
C ASN A 129 -5.72 -0.39 13.80
N TRP A 130 -6.74 -1.13 13.34
CA TRP A 130 -7.12 -1.17 11.92
C TRP A 130 -7.69 0.15 11.42
N MET A 131 -8.58 0.76 12.20
CA MET A 131 -9.31 1.95 11.75
C MET A 131 -8.58 3.26 11.97
N HIS A 132 -7.66 3.31 12.93
CA HIS A 132 -7.01 4.56 13.34
C HIS A 132 -5.50 4.44 13.34
N LYS A 133 -4.91 3.62 14.23
CA LYS A 133 -3.46 3.63 14.50
C LYS A 133 -2.60 3.27 13.29
N TYR A 134 -3.03 2.27 12.52
CA TYR A 134 -2.32 1.76 11.34
C TYR A 134 -3.22 1.77 10.10
N TYR A 135 -4.11 2.76 10.01
CA TYR A 135 -5.07 2.89 8.92
C TYR A 135 -4.42 2.84 7.52
N GLN A 136 -3.22 3.39 7.36
CA GLN A 136 -2.50 3.32 6.08
C GLN A 136 -2.19 1.86 5.71
N VAL A 137 -1.62 1.07 6.62
CA VAL A 137 -1.35 -0.35 6.38
C VAL A 137 -2.64 -1.12 6.15
N ALA A 138 -3.66 -0.89 7.00
CA ALA A 138 -4.96 -1.54 6.89
C ALA A 138 -5.62 -1.30 5.53
N ASN A 139 -5.62 -0.06 5.04
CA ASN A 139 -6.22 0.23 3.74
C ASN A 139 -5.46 -0.44 2.58
N ARG A 140 -4.12 -0.57 2.64
CA ARG A 140 -3.37 -1.28 1.59
C ARG A 140 -3.66 -2.77 1.58
N LEU A 141 -3.84 -3.39 2.75
CA LEU A 141 -4.28 -4.79 2.85
C LEU A 141 -5.69 -4.98 2.26
N VAL A 142 -6.59 -4.03 2.47
CA VAL A 142 -7.97 -4.10 1.95
C VAL A 142 -8.00 -3.94 0.42
N PHE A 143 -7.16 -3.05 -0.12
CA PHE A 143 -7.02 -2.91 -1.57
C PHE A 143 -6.31 -4.10 -2.22
N LEU A 144 -5.38 -4.76 -1.53
CA LEU A 144 -4.82 -6.04 -2.01
C LEU A 144 -5.94 -7.05 -2.26
N GLU A 145 -6.84 -7.23 -1.30
CA GLU A 145 -7.99 -8.13 -1.46
C GLU A 145 -8.93 -7.70 -2.57
N LYS A 146 -9.27 -6.41 -2.64
CA LYS A 146 -10.15 -5.94 -3.71
C LYS A 146 -9.55 -6.17 -5.10
N MET A 147 -8.26 -5.96 -5.26
CA MET A 147 -7.61 -6.18 -6.54
C MET A 147 -7.52 -7.67 -6.86
N LYS A 148 -7.33 -8.56 -5.88
CA LYS A 148 -7.43 -10.01 -6.11
C LYS A 148 -8.83 -10.43 -6.54
N GLU A 149 -9.87 -9.88 -5.91
CA GLU A 149 -11.27 -10.11 -6.30
C GLU A 149 -11.54 -9.74 -7.76
N LEU A 150 -10.96 -8.64 -8.25
CA LEU A 150 -11.12 -8.17 -9.63
C LEU A 150 -10.24 -8.91 -10.65
N SER A 151 -9.22 -9.65 -10.21
CA SER A 151 -8.28 -10.33 -11.11
C SER A 151 -8.91 -11.21 -12.20
N PRO A 152 -10.03 -11.95 -11.98
CA PRO A 152 -10.62 -12.78 -13.02
C PRO A 152 -11.15 -12.01 -14.24
N SER A 153 -11.48 -10.72 -14.06
CA SER A 153 -12.01 -9.85 -15.12
C SER A 153 -11.02 -8.75 -15.55
N SER A 154 -9.76 -8.83 -15.09
CA SER A 154 -8.74 -7.80 -15.30
C SER A 154 -7.65 -8.24 -16.27
N ASN A 155 -6.75 -7.31 -16.62
CA ASN A 155 -5.56 -7.58 -17.43
C ASN A 155 -4.38 -8.20 -16.63
N TYR A 156 -4.56 -8.40 -15.32
CA TYR A 156 -3.63 -9.05 -14.41
C TYR A 156 -4.23 -10.32 -13.80
N LYS A 157 -3.40 -11.25 -13.32
CA LYS A 157 -3.80 -12.59 -12.87
C LYS A 157 -3.60 -12.83 -11.36
N ASP A 158 -2.72 -12.05 -10.75
CA ASP A 158 -2.42 -12.10 -9.32
C ASP A 158 -2.03 -10.70 -8.84
N VAL A 159 -2.01 -10.48 -7.53
CA VAL A 159 -1.68 -9.20 -6.92
C VAL A 159 -0.76 -9.39 -5.73
N LYS A 160 0.29 -8.58 -5.66
CA LYS A 160 1.20 -8.48 -4.54
C LYS A 160 1.25 -7.05 -4.01
N LEU A 161 1.36 -6.94 -2.70
CA LEU A 161 1.52 -5.67 -2.00
C LEU A 161 2.95 -5.58 -1.48
N VAL A 162 3.68 -4.53 -1.86
CA VAL A 162 5.06 -4.31 -1.43
C VAL A 162 5.12 -3.07 -0.55
N PHE A 163 5.43 -3.26 0.73
CA PHE A 163 5.89 -2.18 1.59
C PHE A 163 7.40 -2.04 1.41
N ILE A 164 7.84 -0.93 0.83
CA ILE A 164 9.25 -0.62 0.59
C ILE A 164 9.71 0.46 1.57
N ASN A 165 10.65 0.10 2.41
CA ASN A 165 11.19 0.98 3.44
C ASN A 165 12.60 1.41 3.04
N PHE A 166 12.89 2.70 3.15
CA PHE A 166 14.20 3.24 2.86
C PHE A 166 14.93 3.52 4.16
N GLU A 167 16.02 2.80 4.40
CA GLU A 167 16.98 3.18 5.44
C GLU A 167 17.91 4.25 4.90
N LYS A 168 18.34 5.16 5.77
CA LYS A 168 19.32 6.21 5.45
C LYS A 168 18.97 7.13 4.27
N ASP A 169 17.69 7.50 4.13
CA ASP A 169 17.27 8.46 3.11
C ASP A 169 17.89 9.86 3.37
N PRO A 170 18.75 10.38 2.49
CA PRO A 170 19.40 11.68 2.69
C PRO A 170 18.43 12.87 2.57
N THR A 171 17.21 12.68 2.06
CA THR A 171 16.22 13.76 2.07
C THR A 171 15.65 14.00 3.46
N TRP A 172 15.90 13.07 4.40
CA TRP A 172 15.42 13.08 5.78
C TRP A 172 16.55 13.26 6.81
N MET A 173 17.62 13.97 6.46
CA MET A 173 18.80 14.24 7.32
C MET A 173 18.54 15.15 8.53
N ILE A 174 17.29 15.35 8.94
CA ILE A 174 16.97 16.12 10.14
C ILE A 174 17.39 15.25 11.34
N ASP A 175 18.39 15.71 12.08
CA ASP A 175 18.95 15.14 13.32
C ASP A 175 19.86 13.90 13.23
N ASN A 176 20.43 13.55 12.06
CA ASN A 176 21.33 12.38 11.89
C ASN A 176 20.74 11.03 12.37
N LYS A 177 19.42 10.95 12.54
CA LYS A 177 18.73 9.72 12.95
C LYS A 177 18.21 8.99 11.74
N HIS A 178 18.94 7.98 11.32
CA HIS A 178 18.49 7.03 10.32
C HIS A 178 17.72 5.90 10.99
N VAL A 179 16.63 5.47 10.36
CA VAL A 179 15.96 4.23 10.73
C VAL A 179 16.81 3.07 10.21
N SER A 180 17.31 2.24 11.12
CA SER A 180 18.08 1.05 10.76
C SER A 180 17.19 -0.05 10.18
N HIS A 181 17.81 -1.00 9.47
CA HIS A 181 17.14 -2.20 8.99
C HIS A 181 16.33 -2.92 10.08
N GLN A 182 16.92 -3.10 11.27
CA GLN A 182 16.26 -3.79 12.37
C GLN A 182 15.06 -3.00 12.90
N GLU A 183 15.15 -1.67 12.99
CA GLU A 183 14.01 -0.84 13.40
C GLU A 183 12.83 -0.94 12.43
N TRP A 184 13.09 -1.08 11.13
CA TRP A 184 12.03 -1.34 10.14
C TRP A 184 11.37 -2.71 10.33
N ILE A 185 12.17 -3.75 10.56
CA ILE A 185 11.66 -5.10 10.88
C ILE A 185 10.79 -5.05 12.13
N ASP A 186 11.33 -4.51 13.23
CA ASP A 186 10.64 -4.42 14.51
C ASP A 186 9.34 -3.62 14.41
N LYS A 187 9.34 -2.55 13.60
CA LYS A 187 8.14 -1.75 13.34
C LYS A 187 7.05 -2.57 12.66
N PHE A 188 7.35 -3.26 11.56
CA PHE A 188 6.34 -4.05 10.84
C PHE A 188 5.89 -5.27 11.65
N ASP A 189 6.78 -5.92 12.39
CA ASP A 189 6.43 -7.00 13.31
C ASP A 189 5.49 -6.51 14.39
N LYS A 190 5.76 -5.33 14.96
CA LYS A 190 4.84 -4.69 15.89
C LYS A 190 3.49 -4.36 15.26
N ILE A 191 3.47 -3.81 14.04
CA ILE A 191 2.22 -3.46 13.34
C ILE A 191 1.39 -4.73 13.13
N PHE A 192 1.97 -5.79 12.57
CA PHE A 192 1.24 -7.03 12.31
C PHE A 192 0.81 -7.75 13.58
N CYS A 193 1.59 -7.65 14.67
CA CYS A 193 1.19 -8.11 15.99
C CYS A 193 -0.04 -7.34 16.49
N ASP A 194 0.04 -6.00 16.51
CA ASP A 194 -1.03 -5.11 16.98
C ASP A 194 -2.32 -5.23 16.11
N LEU A 195 -2.20 -5.62 14.83
CA LEU A 195 -3.35 -5.88 13.93
C LEU A 195 -3.97 -7.29 14.11
N GLY A 196 -3.52 -8.08 15.09
CA GLY A 196 -4.06 -9.40 15.39
C GLY A 196 -3.15 -10.56 14.99
N ASN A 197 -1.84 -10.40 15.12
CA ASN A 197 -0.83 -11.42 14.76
C ASN A 197 -0.93 -11.91 13.30
N ILE A 198 -1.07 -10.96 12.37
CA ILE A 198 -1.44 -11.26 10.98
C ILE A 198 -0.26 -11.54 10.04
N LYS A 199 0.99 -11.46 10.53
CA LYS A 199 2.21 -11.49 9.69
C LYS A 199 2.24 -12.68 8.73
N GLN A 200 1.99 -13.89 9.23
CA GLN A 200 2.03 -15.10 8.41
C GLN A 200 0.96 -15.07 7.31
N LYS A 201 -0.28 -14.70 7.67
CA LYS A 201 -1.39 -14.56 6.71
C LYS A 201 -1.10 -13.48 5.67
N CYS A 202 -0.45 -12.37 6.05
CA CYS A 202 -0.03 -11.34 5.10
C CYS A 202 0.96 -11.90 4.08
N ILE A 203 1.98 -12.64 4.52
CA ILE A 203 2.99 -13.25 3.63
C ILE A 203 2.35 -14.26 2.68
N GLU A 204 1.50 -15.16 3.19
CA GLU A 204 0.74 -16.12 2.39
C GLU A 204 -0.17 -15.43 1.38
N ASN A 205 -0.69 -14.27 1.75
CA ASN A 205 -1.52 -13.45 0.88
C ASN A 205 -0.72 -12.54 -0.07
N GLY A 206 0.60 -12.68 -0.18
CA GLY A 206 1.41 -11.94 -1.15
C GLY A 206 1.81 -10.53 -0.70
N VAL A 207 1.81 -10.26 0.61
CA VAL A 207 2.44 -9.06 1.17
C VAL A 207 3.94 -9.29 1.30
N ILE A 208 4.72 -8.32 0.80
CA ILE A 208 6.18 -8.31 0.85
C ILE A 208 6.59 -7.03 1.60
N VAL A 209 7.51 -7.17 2.56
CA VAL A 209 8.14 -6.04 3.23
C VAL A 209 9.62 -6.05 2.84
N LEU A 210 10.07 -5.00 2.17
CA LEU A 210 11.45 -4.80 1.75
C LEU A 210 12.04 -3.60 2.47
N THR A 211 13.31 -3.70 2.85
CA THR A 211 14.08 -2.56 3.35
C THR A 211 15.31 -2.38 2.47
N ILE A 212 15.50 -1.16 1.96
CA ILE A 212 16.50 -0.80 0.96
C ILE A 212 17.36 0.35 1.48
N ASN A 213 18.68 0.27 1.26
CA ASN A 213 19.63 1.30 1.70
C ASN A 213 19.70 2.48 0.74
N ALA A 214 19.02 3.58 1.07
CA ALA A 214 18.93 4.77 0.23
C ALA A 214 20.27 5.47 -0.05
N GLU A 215 21.29 5.33 0.80
CA GLU A 215 22.62 5.91 0.53
C GLU A 215 23.24 5.37 -0.76
N SER A 216 22.89 4.15 -1.15
CA SER A 216 23.43 3.49 -2.34
C SER A 216 22.87 4.06 -3.65
N TYR A 217 21.89 4.96 -3.58
CA TYR A 217 21.03 5.33 -4.71
C TYR A 217 21.02 6.81 -5.07
N ASN A 218 21.87 7.63 -4.44
CA ASN A 218 22.01 9.06 -4.72
C ASN A 218 22.89 9.37 -5.93
#